data_AF-Q8RCL2-F1
#
_entry.id   AF-Q8RCL2-F1
#
_cell.length_a   1.000
_cell.length_b   1.000
_cell.length_c   1.000
_cell.angle_alpha   90.00
_cell.angle_beta   90.00
_cell.angle_gamma   90.00
#
_symmetry.space_group_name_H-M   'P 1'
#
loop_
_entity.id
_entity.type
_entity.pdbx_description
1 polymer ?
#
loop_
_entity_poly.entity_id
_entity_poly.type
_entity_poly.pdbx_seq_one_letter_code
_entity_poly.pdbx_strand_id
1 'polypeptide(L)' 'MEECERLFAVILKAKQGDKEAIEEIIKRFEPLIMDSVKGVDEEIEEELRQDIVEIIIKAVKKFEIK' A
#
# COMPACT_ATOMS: atom_id res chain seq x y z
N MET A 1 10.78 -17.66 9.35
CA MET A 1 9.63 -16.75 9.26
C MET A 1 9.19 -16.72 7.82
N GLU A 2 8.01 -17.25 7.54
CA GLU A 2 7.44 -17.28 6.20
C GLU A 2 7.13 -15.85 5.72
N GLU A 3 7.04 -15.65 4.41
CA GLU A 3 6.86 -14.31 3.84
C GLU A 3 5.52 -13.66 4.25
N CYS A 4 4.49 -14.48 4.46
CA CYS A 4 3.18 -14.06 4.96
C CYS A 4 3.25 -13.54 6.41
N GLU A 5 4.02 -14.22 7.27
CA GLU A 5 4.23 -13.80 8.66
C GLU A 5 4.94 -12.44 8.73
N ARG A 6 5.87 -12.17 7.79
CA ARG A 6 6.56 -10.88 7.69
C ARG A 6 5.59 -9.76 7.28
N LEU A 7 4.77 -9.97 6.24
CA LEU A 7 3.82 -8.95 5.79
C LEU A 7 2.76 -8.66 6.85
N PHE A 8 2.28 -9.68 7.55
CA PHE A 8 1.31 -9.51 8.63
C PHE A 8 1.86 -8.65 9.78
N ALA A 9 3.12 -8.87 10.17
CA ALA A 9 3.78 -8.03 11.18
C ALA A 9 3.90 -6.56 10.74
N VAL A 10 4.19 -6.31 9.47
CA VAL A 10 4.23 -4.95 8.89
C VAL A 10 2.83 -4.31 8.92
N ILE A 11 1.78 -5.05 8.55
CA ILE A 11 0.39 -4.56 8.61
C ILE A 11 0.01 -4.16 10.04
N LEU A 12 0.36 -4.97 11.03
CA LEU A 12 0.11 -4.67 12.45
C LEU A 12 0.76 -3.35 12.89
N LYS A 13 2.02 -3.13 12.54
CA LYS A 13 2.73 -1.87 12.83
C LYS A 13 2.07 -0.69 12.11
N ALA A 14 1.76 -0.84 10.83
CA ALA A 14 1.12 0.21 10.03
C ALA A 14 -0.24 0.64 10.61
N LYS A 15 -1.02 -0.30 11.16
CA LYS A 15 -2.28 0.00 11.86
C LYS A 15 -2.10 0.84 13.12
N GLN A 16 -0.95 0.76 13.78
CA GLN A 16 -0.62 1.57 14.95
C GLN A 16 -0.10 2.98 14.58
N GLY A 17 -0.04 3.30 13.28
CA GLY A 17 0.46 4.59 12.79
C GLY A 17 1.96 4.61 12.51
N ASP A 18 2.62 3.44 12.49
CA ASP A 18 4.02 3.32 12.06
C ASP A 18 4.15 3.71 10.58
N LYS A 19 4.83 4.82 10.34
CA LYS A 19 5.03 5.37 8.99
C LYS A 19 5.95 4.50 8.15
N GLU A 20 6.98 3.91 8.73
CA GLU A 20 7.92 3.05 8.02
C GLU A 20 7.21 1.79 7.53
N ALA A 21 6.34 1.23 8.37
CA ALA A 21 5.53 0.08 7.99
C ALA A 21 4.52 0.40 6.88
N ILE A 22 3.91 1.60 6.88
CA ILE A 22 3.05 2.06 5.79
C ILE A 22 3.85 2.20 4.49
N GLU A 23 5.02 2.82 4.54
CA GLU A 23 5.91 2.94 3.38
C GLU A 23 6.37 1.58 2.84
N GLU A 24 6.66 0.62 3.72
CA GLU A 24 7.04 -0.73 3.33
C GLU A 24 5.89 -1.45 2.59
N ILE A 25 4.65 -1.28 3.06
CA ILE A 25 3.47 -1.80 2.35
C ILE A 25 3.36 -1.15 0.97
N ILE A 26 3.44 0.18 0.88
CA ILE A 26 3.35 0.89 -0.40
C ILE A 26 4.44 0.41 -1.36
N LYS A 27 5.70 0.36 -0.93
CA LYS A 27 6.83 -0.14 -1.74
C LYS A 27 6.62 -1.57 -2.24
N ARG A 28 6.02 -2.42 -1.40
CA ARG A 28 5.74 -3.82 -1.76
C ARG A 28 4.65 -3.93 -2.83
N PHE A 29 3.67 -3.03 -2.83
CA PHE A 29 2.60 -2.98 -3.81
C PHE A 29 2.90 -2.03 -5.00
N GLU A 30 3.98 -1.26 -4.95
CA GLU A 30 4.38 -0.30 -5.99
C GLU A 30 4.34 -0.88 -7.42
N PRO A 31 4.83 -2.11 -7.69
CA PRO A 31 4.74 -2.67 -9.04
C PRO A 31 3.30 -2.80 -9.53
N LEU A 32 2.38 -3.18 -8.64
CA LEU A 32 0.94 -3.31 -8.96
C LEU A 32 0.27 -1.94 -9.13
N ILE A 33 0.71 -0.94 -8.37
CA ILE A 33 0.23 0.45 -8.51
C ILE A 33 0.65 0.99 -9.88
N MET A 34 1.93 0.84 -10.24
CA MET A 34 2.47 1.25 -11.54
C MET A 34 1.79 0.53 -12.71
N ASP A 35 1.54 -0.77 -12.59
CA ASP A 35 0.81 -1.52 -13.61
C ASP A 35 -0.65 -1.04 -13.76
N SER A 36 -1.28 -0.57 -12.67
CA SER A 36 -2.67 -0.10 -12.66
C SER A 36 -2.85 1.27 -13.33
N VAL A 37 -1.80 2.10 -13.35
CA VAL A 37 -1.80 3.42 -14.01
C VAL A 37 -1.13 3.40 -15.39
N LYS A 38 -0.70 2.23 -15.85
CA LYS A 38 0.00 2.10 -17.13
C LYS A 38 -0.90 2.47 -18.31
N GLY A 39 -0.43 3.40 -19.14
CA GLY A 39 -1.15 3.85 -20.34
C GLY A 39 -2.24 4.89 -20.07
N VAL A 40 -2.28 5.41 -18.84
CA VAL A 40 -3.03 6.61 -18.46
C VAL A 40 -2.29 7.85 -18.97
N ASP A 41 -3.01 8.95 -19.18
CA ASP A 41 -2.43 10.25 -19.53
C ASP A 41 -1.48 10.75 -18.42
N GLU A 42 -0.28 11.21 -18.80
CA GLU A 42 0.75 11.70 -17.87
C GLU A 42 0.22 12.83 -16.98
N GLU A 43 -0.75 13.64 -17.45
CA GLU A 43 -1.34 14.73 -16.67
C GLU A 43 -2.12 14.25 -15.44
N ILE A 44 -2.65 13.01 -15.46
CA ILE A 44 -3.46 12.45 -14.36
C ILE A 44 -2.82 11.22 -13.72
N GLU A 45 -1.71 10.71 -14.27
CA GLU A 45 -1.01 9.51 -13.78
C GLU A 45 -0.58 9.66 -12.31
N GLU A 46 0.00 10.81 -11.95
CA GLU A 46 0.43 11.06 -10.57
C GLU A 46 -0.76 11.18 -9.61
N GLU A 47 -1.86 11.81 -10.02
CA GLU A 47 -3.07 11.93 -9.20
C GLU A 47 -3.66 10.55 -8.92
N LEU A 48 -3.80 9.72 -9.96
CA LEU A 48 -4.31 8.36 -9.84
C LEU A 48 -3.39 7.47 -8.98
N ARG A 49 -2.08 7.62 -9.10
CA ARG A 49 -1.12 6.93 -8.23
C ARG A 49 -1.33 7.31 -6.77
N GLN A 50 -1.51 8.59 -6.47
CA GLN A 50 -1.78 9.06 -5.11
C GLN A 50 -3.10 8.53 -4.56
N ASP A 51 -4.16 8.51 -5.38
CA ASP A 51 -5.47 7.98 -5.00
C ASP A 51 -5.38 6.49 -4.65
N ILE A 52 -4.68 5.69 -5.46
CA ILE A 52 -4.45 4.26 -5.19
C ILE A 52 -3.69 4.07 -3.88
N VAL A 53 -2.64 4.86 -3.64
CA VAL A 53 -1.88 4.83 -2.39
C VAL A 53 -2.79 5.16 -1.19
N GLU A 54 -3.64 6.17 -1.30
CA GLU A 54 -4.58 6.54 -0.23
C GLU A 54 -5.59 5.41 0.06
N ILE A 55 -6.10 4.75 -0.99
CA ILE A 55 -6.99 3.59 -0.87
C ILE A 55 -6.28 2.46 -0.13
N ILE A 56 -5.02 2.16 -0.46
CA ILE A 56 -4.22 1.13 0.23
C ILE A 56 -4.07 1.47 1.72
N ILE A 57 -3.70 2.72 2.06
CA ILE A 57 -3.56 3.16 3.46
C ILE A 57 -4.89 3.00 4.21
N LYS A 58 -6.01 3.40 3.60
CA LYS A 58 -7.36 3.24 4.17
C LYS A 58 -7.70 1.76 4.40
N ALA A 59 -7.36 0.89 3.43
CA ALA A 59 -7.59 -0.54 3.53
C ALA A 59 -6.77 -1.17 4.66
N VAL A 60 -5.48 -0.84 4.78
CA VAL A 60 -4.61 -1.31 5.88
C VAL A 60 -5.18 -0.92 7.24
N LYS A 61 -5.62 0.34 7.40
CA LYS A 61 -6.23 0.80 8.66
C LYS A 61 -7.51 0.03 9.01
N LYS A 62 -8.33 -0.30 8.01
CA LYS A 62 -9.60 -1.03 8.18
C LYS A 62 -9.46 -2.55 8.22
N PHE A 63 -8.31 -3.10 7.86
CA PHE A 63 -8.10 -4.53 7.73
C PHE A 63 -8.39 -5.25 9.05
N GLU A 64 -9.43 -6.08 9.10
CA GLU A 64 -9.75 -6.89 10.28
C GLU A 64 -8.80 -8.08 10.36
N ILE A 65 -8.16 -8.22 11.51
CA ILE A 65 -7.32 -9.37 11.81
C ILE A 65 -8.23 -10.37 12.52
N LYS A 66 -8.56 -11.47 11.83
CA LYS A 66 -9.30 -12.60 12.38
C LYS A 66 -8.36 -13.75 12.69
#